data_AF-A0A7W7LWN1-F1
#
_entry.id   AF-A0A7W7LWN1-F1
#
_cell.length_a   1.000
_cell.length_b   1.000
_cell.length_c   1.000
_cell.angle_alpha   90.00
_cell.angle_beta   90.00
_cell.angle_gamma   90.00
#
_symmetry.space_group_name_H-M   'P 1'
#
loop_
_entity.id
_entity.type
_entity.pdbx_description
1 polymer ?
#
loop_
_entity_poly.entity_id
_entity_poly.type
_entity_poly.pdbx_seq_one_letter_code
_entity_poly.pdbx_strand_id
1 'polypeptide(L)'
;MTQQGVRWTADQVLALAPDTASRKAGSELGAAGPWSEAGSSDEGAVWGLCKGSGSEPYRTVVDVADASGPAYTCSCPSRKFPCKHALGLLLLWAGGDGVVPRAGAPEWAEQWLAGRRGRAERKRTADSSGSPSGSADPEAARRRAERRAERVTAGAAELEQRLADLLRGGLAAAEQPGYGLWEETAARMVDAQAQGLAARVRELGAIPGTGPGWPVRLLEECALLHLLDQGWLRRERLPEGLAATVRSRVGLPSSADGPPVRDRWLVLAQYDTADSRLTTRRVWLYGTDSRRTALLLSYGAAGRAPEIALPVGLALDAELSAYPGAGQPRAALGERFAPPVPTAARPPGTTTARAVARYGEALRDDPWLDSVPVTLDRVVPVPDGDGWQLADADGDTALPVTPAARSRPGLWRLVALSGGVPVKVFGECGHQGFTPLAAWPEGPGEAVSLC
;
A
#
# COMPACT_ATOMS: atom_id res chain seq x y z
N MET A 1 -28.20 21.65 -6.53
CA MET A 1 -27.88 20.27 -6.94
C MET A 1 -27.55 19.49 -5.69
N THR A 2 -28.50 18.71 -5.22
CA THR A 2 -28.40 17.89 -4.00
C THR A 2 -27.30 16.85 -4.18
N GLN A 3 -26.39 16.77 -3.21
CA GLN A 3 -25.39 15.70 -3.13
C GLN A 3 -26.13 14.36 -3.09
N GLN A 4 -26.25 13.69 -4.23
CA GLN A 4 -26.48 12.25 -4.22
C GLN A 4 -25.24 11.65 -3.56
N GLY A 5 -25.35 11.25 -2.29
CA GLY A 5 -24.31 10.45 -1.65
C GLY A 5 -24.07 9.22 -2.51
N VAL A 6 -22.96 9.22 -3.25
CA VAL A 6 -22.67 8.19 -4.25
C VAL A 6 -22.39 6.90 -3.48
N ARG A 7 -23.24 5.90 -3.68
CA ARG A 7 -23.11 4.58 -3.07
C ARG A 7 -21.77 3.96 -3.48
N TRP A 8 -21.14 3.24 -2.57
CA TRP A 8 -19.92 2.50 -2.87
C TRP A 8 -20.23 1.27 -3.69
N THR A 9 -19.27 0.83 -4.51
CA THR A 9 -19.37 -0.42 -5.25
C THR A 9 -19.12 -1.61 -4.33
N ALA A 10 -19.59 -2.80 -4.72
CA ALA A 10 -19.31 -4.02 -3.97
C ALA A 10 -17.80 -4.26 -3.80
N ASP A 11 -17.00 -4.03 -4.85
CA ASP A 11 -15.54 -4.15 -4.80
C ASP A 11 -14.92 -3.17 -3.79
N GLN A 12 -15.43 -1.93 -3.70
CA GLN A 12 -14.97 -0.95 -2.71
C GLN A 12 -15.24 -1.41 -1.27
N VAL A 13 -16.39 -2.03 -1.02
CA VAL A 13 -16.72 -2.59 0.29
C VAL A 13 -15.83 -3.79 0.62
N LEU A 14 -15.62 -4.71 -0.33
CA LEU A 14 -14.78 -5.89 -0.13
C LEU A 14 -13.30 -5.56 0.09
N ALA A 15 -12.84 -4.39 -0.38
CA ALA A 15 -11.50 -3.87 -0.12
C ALA A 15 -11.26 -3.46 1.35
N LEU A 16 -12.33 -3.27 2.14
CA LEU A 16 -12.24 -2.99 3.58
C LEU A 16 -12.02 -4.25 4.42
N ALA A 17 -12.22 -5.44 3.84
CA ALA A 17 -12.19 -6.68 4.59
C ALA A 17 -10.81 -6.92 5.21
N PRO A 18 -10.73 -7.25 6.53
CA PRO A 18 -9.45 -7.44 7.21
C PRO A 18 -8.73 -8.73 6.80
N ASP A 19 -9.46 -9.70 6.26
CA ASP A 19 -8.91 -10.95 5.72
C ASP A 19 -9.93 -11.65 4.78
N THR A 20 -9.46 -12.67 4.06
CA THR A 20 -10.25 -13.45 3.10
C THR A 20 -11.46 -14.14 3.75
N ALA A 21 -11.33 -14.63 4.99
CA ALA A 21 -12.42 -15.29 5.71
C ALA A 21 -13.55 -14.30 6.05
N SER A 22 -13.19 -13.10 6.48
CA SER A 22 -14.13 -12.01 6.76
C SER A 22 -14.79 -11.51 5.49
N ARG A 23 -14.05 -11.44 4.37
CA ARG A 23 -14.59 -11.12 3.04
C ARG A 23 -15.67 -12.12 2.62
N LYS A 24 -15.39 -13.42 2.72
CA LYS A 24 -16.35 -14.48 2.39
C LYS A 24 -17.60 -14.43 3.28
N ALA A 25 -17.40 -14.39 4.60
CA ALA A 25 -18.50 -14.37 5.56
C ALA A 25 -19.33 -13.08 5.49
N GLY A 26 -18.72 -11.94 5.14
CA GLY A 26 -19.44 -10.70 4.89
C GLY A 26 -20.28 -10.75 3.61
N SER A 27 -19.76 -11.37 2.55
CA SER A 27 -20.49 -11.57 1.28
C SER A 27 -21.75 -12.41 1.46
N GLU A 28 -21.68 -13.46 2.29
CA GLU A 28 -22.85 -14.29 2.64
C GLU A 28 -23.94 -13.49 3.38
N LEU A 29 -23.56 -12.42 4.08
CA LEU A 29 -24.48 -11.50 4.75
C LEU A 29 -24.90 -10.31 3.89
N GLY A 30 -24.42 -10.20 2.65
CA GLY A 30 -24.75 -9.10 1.71
C GLY A 30 -26.14 -9.22 1.05
N ALA A 31 -27.00 -10.11 1.55
CA ALA A 31 -28.37 -10.32 1.06
C ALA A 31 -29.40 -9.82 2.08
N ALA A 32 -30.61 -9.48 1.64
CA ALA A 32 -31.65 -8.88 2.48
C ALA A 32 -32.11 -9.74 3.67
N GLY A 33 -32.20 -11.07 3.48
CA GLY A 33 -32.81 -12.01 4.43
C GLY A 33 -32.34 -11.92 5.89
N PRO A 34 -31.03 -11.85 6.20
CA PRO A 34 -30.55 -11.73 7.58
C PRO A 34 -30.77 -10.37 8.23
N TRP A 35 -31.23 -9.34 7.49
CA TRP A 35 -31.31 -7.97 7.98
C TRP A 35 -32.74 -7.50 8.25
N SER A 36 -32.91 -6.79 9.36
CA SER A 36 -34.13 -6.03 9.69
C SER A 36 -33.75 -4.62 10.14
N GLU A 37 -34.72 -3.69 10.08
CA GLU A 37 -34.54 -2.28 10.46
C GLU A 37 -33.29 -1.63 9.83
N ALA A 38 -32.96 -2.04 8.60
CA ALA A 38 -31.86 -1.47 7.87
C ALA A 38 -32.24 -0.07 7.36
N GLY A 39 -31.28 0.85 7.38
CA GLY A 39 -31.50 2.21 6.89
C GLY A 39 -30.19 2.94 6.65
N SER A 40 -30.29 4.05 5.95
CA SER A 40 -29.19 4.97 5.70
C SER A 40 -29.63 6.42 5.88
N SER A 41 -28.71 7.29 6.27
CA SER A 41 -28.93 8.74 6.31
C SER A 41 -28.29 9.41 5.10
N ASP A 42 -28.73 10.62 4.78
CA ASP A 42 -28.06 11.45 3.77
C ASP A 42 -26.65 11.88 4.20
N GLU A 43 -26.39 11.86 5.50
CA GLU A 43 -25.09 12.15 6.11
C GLU A 43 -24.11 10.96 6.04
N GLY A 44 -24.48 9.85 5.38
CA GLY A 44 -23.58 8.71 5.18
C GLY A 44 -23.47 7.74 6.35
N ALA A 45 -24.43 7.75 7.28
CA ALA A 45 -24.59 6.66 8.24
C ALA A 45 -25.41 5.52 7.61
N VAL A 46 -25.03 4.28 7.90
CA VAL A 46 -25.73 3.06 7.50
C VAL A 46 -25.90 2.19 8.73
N TRP A 47 -27.10 1.68 8.99
CA TRP A 47 -27.39 0.83 10.15
C TRP A 47 -28.27 -0.35 9.78
N GLY A 48 -28.26 -1.36 10.64
CA GLY A 48 -29.18 -2.49 10.55
C GLY A 48 -29.03 -3.48 11.70
N LEU A 49 -30.05 -4.31 11.86
CA LEU A 49 -30.08 -5.44 12.78
C LEU A 49 -29.83 -6.73 12.01
N CYS A 50 -28.71 -7.39 12.28
CA CYS A 50 -28.40 -8.69 11.66
C CYS A 50 -28.84 -9.83 12.57
N LYS A 51 -29.66 -10.75 12.06
CA LYS A 51 -30.01 -11.98 12.78
C LYS A 51 -28.75 -12.80 13.04
N GLY A 52 -28.46 -13.03 14.33
CA GLY A 52 -27.32 -13.81 14.79
C GLY A 52 -27.71 -15.20 15.25
N SER A 53 -26.75 -15.93 15.82
CA SER A 53 -26.99 -17.21 16.51
C SER A 53 -27.56 -17.06 17.92
N GLY A 54 -27.65 -15.83 18.43
CA GLY A 54 -28.24 -15.51 19.74
C GLY A 54 -29.71 -15.07 19.65
N SER A 55 -30.31 -14.80 20.81
CA SER A 55 -31.70 -14.33 20.92
C SER A 55 -31.89 -12.88 20.48
N GLU A 56 -30.84 -12.05 20.57
CA GLU A 56 -30.87 -10.64 20.13
C GLU A 56 -30.12 -10.46 18.80
N PRO A 57 -30.68 -9.73 17.83
CA PRO A 57 -29.99 -9.32 16.62
C PRO A 57 -28.77 -8.44 16.90
N TYR A 58 -27.71 -8.58 16.09
CA TYR A 58 -26.54 -7.72 16.20
C TYR A 58 -26.82 -6.33 15.61
N ARG A 59 -26.76 -5.30 16.46
CA ARG A 59 -26.84 -3.90 16.07
C ARG A 59 -25.55 -3.51 15.37
N THR A 60 -25.65 -3.10 14.12
CA THR A 60 -24.51 -2.69 13.29
C THR A 60 -24.72 -1.26 12.82
N VAL A 61 -23.73 -0.40 13.01
CA VAL A 61 -23.68 0.95 12.43
C VAL A 61 -22.36 1.12 11.70
N VAL A 62 -22.42 1.74 10.54
CA VAL A 62 -21.28 2.17 9.75
C VAL A 62 -21.44 3.65 9.45
N ASP A 63 -20.38 4.42 9.67
CA ASP A 63 -20.28 5.82 9.24
C ASP A 63 -19.27 5.88 8.11
N VAL A 64 -19.72 6.17 6.89
CA VAL A 64 -18.86 6.29 5.70
C VAL A 64 -18.49 7.73 5.37
N ALA A 65 -19.00 8.71 6.11
CA ALA A 65 -18.82 10.14 5.88
C ALA A 65 -17.84 10.80 6.85
N ASP A 66 -17.07 10.04 7.62
CA ASP A 66 -15.97 10.58 8.42
C ASP A 66 -14.76 10.84 7.50
N ALA A 67 -14.17 12.02 7.59
CA ALA A 67 -12.96 12.38 6.84
C ALA A 67 -11.80 11.41 7.13
N SER A 68 -11.72 10.88 8.35
CA SER A 68 -10.73 9.88 8.79
C SER A 68 -10.95 8.49 8.17
N GLY A 69 -11.99 8.33 7.35
CA GLY A 69 -12.36 7.08 6.70
C GLY A 69 -13.48 6.35 7.45
N PRO A 70 -13.99 5.25 6.87
CA PRO A 70 -15.17 4.57 7.38
C PRO A 70 -14.95 4.02 8.80
N ALA A 71 -15.98 4.15 9.62
CA ALA A 71 -15.97 3.67 10.99
C ALA A 71 -17.12 2.69 11.25
N TYR A 72 -16.88 1.74 12.15
CA TYR A 72 -17.77 0.61 12.36
C TYR A 72 -18.03 0.41 13.84
N THR A 73 -19.27 0.06 14.18
CA THR A 73 -19.61 -0.58 15.45
C THR A 73 -20.57 -1.71 15.20
N CYS A 74 -20.37 -2.82 15.90
CA CYS A 74 -21.23 -3.99 15.84
C CYS A 74 -21.26 -4.65 17.21
N SER A 75 -22.43 -5.04 17.71
CA SER A 75 -22.55 -5.73 19.01
C SER A 75 -22.09 -7.20 18.99
N CYS A 76 -21.54 -7.69 17.87
CA CYS A 76 -21.03 -9.06 17.78
C CYS A 76 -19.68 -9.24 18.52
N PRO A 77 -19.35 -10.47 18.99
CA PRO A 77 -18.13 -10.73 19.77
C PRO A 77 -16.83 -10.75 18.94
N SER A 78 -16.89 -10.42 17.63
CA SER A 78 -15.72 -10.45 16.76
C SER A 78 -14.70 -9.38 17.15
N ARG A 79 -13.41 -9.75 17.16
CA ARG A 79 -12.29 -8.81 17.33
C ARG A 79 -11.74 -8.26 16.01
N LYS A 80 -12.35 -8.65 14.88
CA LYS A 80 -11.98 -8.18 13.54
C LYS A 80 -12.84 -6.98 13.16
N PHE A 81 -12.19 -5.91 12.71
CA PHE A 81 -12.84 -4.65 12.33
C PHE A 81 -12.36 -4.22 10.92
N PRO A 82 -13.28 -4.02 9.96
CA PRO A 82 -14.71 -4.30 10.02
C PRO A 82 -15.02 -5.80 10.18
N CYS A 83 -16.08 -6.13 10.93
CA CYS A 83 -16.54 -7.51 11.09
C CYS A 83 -17.42 -7.93 9.90
N LYS A 84 -17.75 -9.23 9.79
CA LYS A 84 -18.63 -9.74 8.72
C LYS A 84 -19.98 -9.02 8.64
N HIS A 85 -20.55 -8.57 9.76
CA HIS A 85 -21.83 -7.84 9.77
C HIS A 85 -21.68 -6.44 9.19
N ALA A 86 -20.61 -5.71 9.55
CA ALA A 86 -20.33 -4.39 8.97
C ALA A 86 -20.10 -4.49 7.45
N LEU A 87 -19.34 -5.50 6.99
CA LEU A 87 -19.15 -5.78 5.56
C LEU A 87 -20.47 -6.14 4.87
N GLY A 88 -21.27 -7.04 5.46
CA GLY A 88 -22.56 -7.44 4.91
C GLY A 88 -23.55 -6.29 4.79
N LEU A 89 -23.62 -5.41 5.80
CA LEU A 89 -24.48 -4.22 5.78
C LEU A 89 -24.07 -3.25 4.67
N LEU A 90 -22.77 -3.01 4.51
CA LEU A 90 -22.26 -2.15 3.44
C LEU A 90 -22.49 -2.76 2.05
N LEU A 91 -22.36 -4.08 1.89
CA LEU A 91 -22.68 -4.76 0.64
C LEU A 91 -24.17 -4.65 0.30
N LEU A 92 -25.04 -4.80 1.31
CA LEU A 92 -26.48 -4.62 1.15
C LEU A 92 -26.84 -3.19 0.73
N TRP A 93 -26.16 -2.20 1.32
CA TRP A 93 -26.31 -0.79 0.94
C TRP A 93 -25.78 -0.50 -0.47
N ALA A 94 -24.65 -1.10 -0.84
CA ALA A 94 -24.02 -0.98 -2.15
C ALA A 94 -24.88 -1.57 -3.28
N GLY A 95 -25.55 -2.71 -3.03
CA GLY A 95 -26.42 -3.38 -4.01
C GLY A 95 -27.59 -2.52 -4.47
N GLY A 96 -28.09 -1.66 -3.58
CA GLY A 96 -28.98 -0.56 -3.96
C GLY A 96 -30.43 -0.92 -4.25
N ASP A 97 -30.84 -2.17 -4.03
CA ASP A 97 -32.17 -2.75 -4.28
C ASP A 97 -33.30 -2.23 -3.36
N GLY A 98 -33.12 -1.06 -2.72
CA GLY A 98 -34.11 -0.44 -1.83
C GLY A 98 -34.23 -1.06 -0.44
N VAL A 99 -33.49 -2.14 -0.14
CA VAL A 99 -33.50 -2.83 1.16
C VAL A 99 -32.92 -1.97 2.29
N VAL A 100 -32.03 -1.03 1.96
CA VAL A 100 -31.49 -0.01 2.88
C VAL A 100 -32.07 1.35 2.48
N PRO A 101 -33.31 1.68 2.89
CA PRO A 101 -33.95 2.94 2.55
C PRO A 101 -33.28 4.12 3.25
N ARG A 102 -33.54 5.33 2.74
CA ARG A 102 -33.22 6.56 3.48
C ARG A 102 -34.21 6.74 4.63
N ALA A 103 -33.71 6.93 5.85
CA ALA A 103 -34.53 7.12 7.03
C ALA A 103 -33.79 7.94 8.10
N GLY A 104 -34.49 8.35 9.17
CA GLY A 104 -33.83 8.86 10.37
C GLY A 104 -33.16 7.73 11.14
N ALA A 105 -31.95 7.97 11.66
CA ALA A 105 -31.23 6.95 12.40
C ALA A 105 -31.94 6.63 13.72
N PRO A 106 -32.05 5.35 14.11
CA PRO A 106 -32.63 4.97 15.39
C PRO A 106 -31.74 5.45 16.55
N GLU A 107 -32.33 5.58 17.75
CA GLU A 107 -31.67 6.19 18.91
C GLU A 107 -30.29 5.57 19.22
N TRP A 108 -30.18 4.24 19.14
CA TRP A 108 -28.92 3.54 19.39
C TRP A 108 -27.83 3.83 18.34
N ALA A 109 -28.20 4.17 17.11
CA ALA A 109 -27.26 4.56 16.06
C ALA A 109 -26.88 6.05 16.21
N GLU A 110 -27.86 6.92 16.48
CA GLU A 110 -27.64 8.34 16.77
C GLU A 110 -26.69 8.55 17.95
N GLN A 111 -26.91 7.85 19.06
CA GLN A 111 -26.06 7.93 20.25
C GLN A 111 -24.59 7.61 19.92
N TRP A 112 -24.35 6.60 19.07
CA TRP A 112 -23.00 6.25 18.66
C TRP A 112 -22.37 7.30 17.73
N LEU A 113 -23.13 7.80 16.74
CA LEU A 113 -22.70 8.84 15.81
C LEU A 113 -22.40 10.16 16.55
N ALA A 114 -23.26 10.59 17.46
CA ALA A 114 -23.06 11.78 18.29
C ALA A 114 -21.81 11.64 19.17
N GLY A 115 -21.61 10.47 19.79
CA GLY A 115 -20.41 10.18 20.57
C GLY A 115 -19.12 10.26 19.74
N ARG A 116 -19.16 9.85 18.47
CA ARG A 116 -18.03 10.01 17.54
C ARG A 116 -17.76 11.47 17.20
N ARG A 117 -18.79 12.23 16.81
CA ARG A 117 -18.67 13.66 16.48
C ARG A 117 -18.03 14.43 17.64
N GLY A 118 -18.47 14.19 18.87
CA GLY A 118 -17.90 14.80 20.07
C GLY A 118 -16.43 14.40 20.35
N ARG A 119 -16.02 13.16 20.06
CA ARG A 119 -14.60 12.75 20.18
C ARG A 119 -13.72 13.38 19.10
N ALA A 120 -14.21 13.45 17.85
CA ALA A 120 -13.49 14.07 16.75
C ALA A 120 -13.27 15.57 16.99
N GLU A 121 -14.29 16.26 17.51
CA GLU A 121 -14.19 17.67 17.89
C GLU A 121 -13.16 17.91 19.01
N ARG A 122 -13.21 17.10 20.08
CA ARG A 122 -12.20 17.15 21.16
C ARG A 122 -10.78 16.93 20.66
N LYS A 123 -10.58 15.98 19.74
CA LYS A 123 -9.28 15.71 19.13
C LYS A 123 -8.78 16.90 18.31
N ARG A 124 -9.63 17.49 17.47
CA ARG A 124 -9.29 18.71 16.70
C ARG A 124 -8.92 19.88 17.60
N THR A 125 -9.64 20.11 18.69
CA THR A 125 -9.26 21.15 19.67
C THR A 125 -7.94 20.84 20.36
N ALA A 126 -7.66 19.59 20.71
CA ALA A 126 -6.38 19.20 21.32
C ALA A 126 -5.20 19.38 20.35
N ASP A 127 -5.36 18.97 19.09
CA ASP A 127 -4.33 19.10 18.06
C ASP A 127 -4.09 20.58 17.68
N SER A 128 -5.15 21.42 17.66
CA SER A 128 -5.04 22.87 17.43
C SER A 128 -4.42 23.65 18.60
N SER A 129 -4.46 23.10 19.81
CA SER A 129 -3.89 23.73 21.01
C SER A 129 -2.38 23.57 21.15
N GLY A 130 -1.73 22.92 20.17
CA GLY A 130 -0.27 22.98 20.00
C GLY A 130 0.51 22.65 21.25
N SER A 131 0.17 21.56 21.96
CA SER A 131 1.09 21.03 22.96
C SER A 131 2.21 20.31 22.22
N PRO A 132 3.47 20.80 22.25
CA PRO A 132 4.57 20.05 21.66
C PRO A 132 4.68 18.76 22.45
N SER A 133 4.48 17.61 21.81
CA SER A 133 5.01 16.35 22.33
C SER A 133 6.47 16.61 22.66
N GLY A 134 6.84 16.51 23.94
CA GLY A 134 8.05 17.09 24.51
C GLY A 134 9.21 17.08 23.53
N SER A 135 9.64 18.28 23.12
CA SER A 135 10.79 18.44 22.23
C SER A 135 11.97 17.75 22.89
N ALA A 136 12.34 16.57 22.40
CA ALA A 136 13.55 15.91 22.81
C ALA A 136 14.69 16.92 22.61
N ASP A 137 15.55 17.08 23.62
CA ASP A 137 16.74 17.93 23.54
C ASP A 137 17.44 17.71 22.18
N PRO A 138 17.49 18.74 21.30
CA PRO A 138 18.05 18.62 19.96
C PRO A 138 19.49 18.12 19.97
N GLU A 139 20.26 18.48 21.02
CA GLU A 139 21.64 18.03 21.15
C GLU A 139 21.71 16.55 21.51
N ALA A 140 20.89 16.08 22.45
CA ALA A 140 20.78 14.66 22.76
C ALA A 140 20.28 13.83 21.56
N ALA A 141 19.38 14.38 20.74
CA ALA A 141 18.94 13.74 19.50
C ALA A 141 20.08 13.62 18.48
N ARG A 142 20.85 14.69 18.28
CA ARG A 142 22.04 14.69 17.41
C ARG A 142 23.09 13.66 17.86
N ARG A 143 23.46 13.67 19.14
CA ARG A 143 24.42 12.70 19.71
C ARG A 143 23.93 11.24 19.58
N ARG A 144 22.62 10.99 19.67
CA ARG A 144 22.06 9.65 19.42
C ARG A 144 22.15 9.24 17.95
N ALA A 145 21.93 10.18 17.04
CA ALA A 145 22.07 9.94 15.60
C ALA A 145 23.53 9.67 15.20
N GLU A 146 24.48 10.44 15.75
CA GLU A 146 25.93 10.24 15.55
C GLU A 146 26.38 8.85 16.01
N ARG A 147 26.09 8.47 17.26
CA ARG A 147 26.42 7.13 17.79
C ARG A 147 25.78 5.99 17.00
N ARG A 148 24.56 6.19 16.49
CA ARG A 148 23.93 5.21 15.59
C ARG A 148 24.71 5.11 14.29
N ALA A 149 25.07 6.24 13.69
CA ALA A 149 25.82 6.24 12.44
C ALA A 149 27.19 5.56 12.58
N GLU A 150 27.88 5.72 13.72
CA GLU A 150 29.13 5.02 14.03
C GLU A 150 28.94 3.49 14.06
N ARG A 151 27.89 3.01 14.76
CA ARG A 151 27.57 1.57 14.83
C ARG A 151 27.26 0.98 13.46
N VAL A 152 26.45 1.69 12.67
CA VAL A 152 26.10 1.28 11.31
C VAL A 152 27.34 1.26 10.44
N THR A 153 28.26 2.23 10.57
CA THR A 153 29.52 2.27 9.83
C THR A 153 30.43 1.09 10.16
N ALA A 154 30.53 0.71 11.43
CA ALA A 154 31.29 -0.48 11.83
C ALA A 154 30.66 -1.77 11.26
N GLY A 155 29.34 -1.90 11.32
CA GLY A 155 28.62 -3.04 10.74
C GLY A 155 28.76 -3.12 9.22
N ALA A 156 28.64 -1.99 8.52
CA ALA A 156 28.85 -1.87 7.08
C ALA A 156 30.25 -2.35 6.67
N ALA A 157 31.30 -1.88 7.34
CA ALA A 157 32.68 -2.32 7.07
C ALA A 157 32.89 -3.83 7.28
N GLU A 158 32.27 -4.43 8.31
CA GLU A 158 32.30 -5.89 8.50
C GLU A 158 31.55 -6.62 7.37
N LEU A 159 30.39 -6.10 6.97
CA LEU A 159 29.59 -6.66 5.88
C LEU A 159 30.35 -6.62 4.55
N GLU A 160 31.07 -5.53 4.25
CA GLU A 160 31.93 -5.41 3.06
C GLU A 160 32.98 -6.54 3.02
N GLN A 161 33.65 -6.80 4.15
CA GLN A 161 34.65 -7.86 4.25
C GLN A 161 34.02 -9.23 4.02
N ARG A 162 32.85 -9.52 4.64
CA ARG A 162 32.13 -10.77 4.45
C ARG A 162 31.68 -10.99 3.01
N LEU A 163 31.21 -9.94 2.33
CA LEU A 163 30.84 -10.01 0.90
C LEU A 163 32.08 -10.29 0.03
N ALA A 164 33.21 -9.66 0.33
CA ALA A 164 34.45 -9.91 -0.38
C ALA A 164 34.98 -11.34 -0.14
N ASP A 165 34.85 -11.87 1.08
CA ASP A 165 35.23 -13.24 1.43
C ASP A 165 34.34 -14.26 0.71
N LEU A 166 33.02 -14.02 0.64
CA LEU A 166 32.08 -14.83 -0.13
C LEU A 166 32.49 -14.92 -1.61
N LEU A 167 32.80 -13.78 -2.23
CA LEU A 167 33.22 -13.75 -3.64
C LEU A 167 34.57 -14.44 -3.85
N ARG A 168 35.53 -14.28 -2.92
CA ARG A 168 36.83 -14.98 -2.95
C ARG A 168 36.68 -16.49 -2.79
N GLY A 169 35.74 -16.95 -1.97
CA GLY A 169 35.43 -18.38 -1.78
C GLY A 169 34.66 -19.01 -2.95
N GLY A 170 34.06 -18.19 -3.82
CA GLY A 170 33.27 -18.62 -4.96
C GLY A 170 31.81 -18.93 -4.60
N LEU A 171 30.89 -18.44 -5.43
CA LEU A 171 29.44 -18.53 -5.15
C LEU A 171 28.89 -19.96 -5.18
N ALA A 172 29.52 -20.88 -5.91
CA ALA A 172 29.09 -22.28 -5.96
C ALA A 172 29.16 -22.97 -4.59
N ALA A 173 30.08 -22.53 -3.72
CA ALA A 173 30.19 -23.06 -2.36
C ALA A 173 29.16 -22.44 -1.40
N ALA A 174 28.40 -21.40 -1.80
CA ALA A 174 27.45 -20.71 -0.94
C ALA A 174 26.20 -21.54 -0.58
N GLU A 175 26.01 -22.69 -1.23
CA GLU A 175 24.99 -23.69 -0.85
C GLU A 175 25.41 -24.52 0.38
N GLN A 176 26.72 -24.62 0.66
CA GLN A 176 27.27 -25.41 1.77
C GLN A 176 27.15 -24.76 3.15
N PRO A 177 27.42 -23.45 3.35
CA PRO A 177 27.10 -22.80 4.61
C PRO A 177 25.58 -22.73 4.73
N GLY A 178 25.02 -23.54 5.64
CA GLY A 178 23.60 -23.50 5.94
C GLY A 178 23.13 -22.10 6.36
N TYR A 179 21.81 -21.92 6.42
CA TYR A 179 21.11 -20.67 6.75
C TYR A 179 21.66 -19.91 7.99
N GLY A 180 22.36 -20.59 8.90
CA GLY A 180 22.97 -20.01 10.09
C GLY A 180 24.04 -18.93 9.84
N LEU A 181 24.88 -19.03 8.80
CA LEU A 181 25.91 -18.00 8.53
C LEU A 181 25.27 -16.66 8.11
N TRP A 182 24.22 -16.74 7.31
CA TRP A 182 23.44 -15.59 6.86
C TRP A 182 22.68 -14.95 8.01
N GLU A 183 22.05 -15.75 8.88
CA GLU A 183 21.39 -15.22 10.07
C GLU A 183 22.36 -14.63 11.09
N GLU A 184 23.56 -15.19 11.27
CA GLU A 184 24.58 -14.57 12.11
C GLU A 184 24.97 -13.19 11.57
N THR A 185 25.22 -13.11 10.25
CA THR A 185 25.55 -11.84 9.59
C THR A 185 24.41 -10.84 9.73
N ALA A 186 23.15 -11.27 9.54
CA ALA A 186 21.98 -10.41 9.71
C ALA A 186 21.79 -9.96 11.17
N ALA A 187 22.06 -10.82 12.15
CA ALA A 187 22.01 -10.47 13.57
C ALA A 187 23.04 -9.37 13.90
N ARG A 188 24.26 -9.48 13.38
CA ARG A 188 25.28 -8.43 13.53
C ARG A 188 24.84 -7.10 12.93
N MET A 189 24.14 -7.11 11.78
CA MET A 189 23.57 -5.88 11.21
C MET A 189 22.47 -5.28 12.10
N VAL A 190 21.66 -6.10 12.77
CA VAL A 190 20.69 -5.62 13.76
C VAL A 190 21.40 -4.98 14.96
N ASP A 191 22.46 -5.59 15.48
CA ASP A 191 23.29 -5.05 16.57
C ASP A 191 23.97 -3.74 16.18
N ALA A 192 24.40 -3.63 14.93
CA ALA A 192 24.92 -2.42 14.31
C ALA A 192 23.86 -1.32 14.07
N GLN A 193 22.58 -1.60 14.34
CA GLN A 193 21.44 -0.71 14.07
C GLN A 193 21.20 -0.44 12.57
N ALA A 194 21.52 -1.42 11.72
CA ALA A 194 21.34 -1.41 10.27
C ALA A 194 20.29 -2.45 9.84
N GLN A 195 19.04 -2.29 10.29
CA GLN A 195 17.97 -3.27 10.06
C GLN A 195 17.69 -3.51 8.56
N GLY A 196 17.90 -2.49 7.71
CA GLY A 196 17.76 -2.63 6.26
C GLY A 196 18.84 -3.52 5.65
N LEU A 197 20.10 -3.37 6.09
CA LEU A 197 21.19 -4.28 5.70
C LEU A 197 20.90 -5.71 6.20
N ALA A 198 20.40 -5.85 7.43
CA ALA A 198 20.02 -7.15 7.98
C ALA A 198 18.95 -7.85 7.13
N ALA A 199 17.94 -7.11 6.65
CA ALA A 199 16.90 -7.65 5.78
C ALA A 199 17.49 -8.16 4.45
N ARG A 200 18.35 -7.36 3.80
CA ARG A 200 19.01 -7.75 2.54
C ARG A 200 19.92 -8.97 2.71
N VAL A 201 20.64 -9.08 3.82
CA VAL A 201 21.46 -10.28 4.12
C VAL A 201 20.59 -11.53 4.23
N ARG A 202 19.40 -11.46 4.84
CA ARG A 202 18.48 -12.60 4.90
C ARG A 202 17.94 -12.97 3.52
N GLU A 203 17.64 -11.98 2.69
CA GLU A 203 17.23 -12.20 1.29
C GLU A 203 18.33 -12.92 0.50
N LEU A 204 19.61 -12.53 0.67
CA LEU A 204 20.74 -13.27 0.07
C LEU A 204 20.77 -14.74 0.52
N GLY A 205 20.57 -15.00 1.81
CA GLY A 205 20.55 -16.36 2.36
C GLY A 205 19.42 -17.25 1.85
N ALA A 206 18.38 -16.66 1.23
CA ALA A 206 17.26 -17.40 0.64
C ALA A 206 17.48 -17.78 -0.84
N ILE A 207 18.52 -17.26 -1.50
CA ILE A 207 18.77 -17.48 -2.94
C ILE A 207 19.45 -18.83 -3.25
N PRO A 208 20.46 -19.31 -2.48
CA PRO A 208 21.11 -20.58 -2.77
C PRO A 208 20.13 -21.74 -2.91
N GLY A 209 20.31 -22.59 -3.94
CA GLY A 209 19.46 -23.75 -4.18
C GLY A 209 18.08 -23.45 -4.80
N THR A 210 17.76 -22.20 -5.14
CA THR A 210 16.45 -21.82 -5.74
C THR A 210 16.30 -22.14 -7.24
N GLY A 211 16.91 -23.24 -7.70
CA GLY A 211 16.85 -23.69 -9.09
C GLY A 211 17.87 -23.01 -10.03
N PRO A 212 17.73 -23.18 -11.35
CA PRO A 212 18.73 -22.73 -12.33
C PRO A 212 19.02 -21.23 -12.23
N GLY A 213 20.30 -20.86 -12.41
CA GLY A 213 20.75 -19.47 -12.42
C GLY A 213 20.84 -18.79 -11.05
N TRP A 214 20.63 -19.51 -9.95
CA TRP A 214 20.76 -18.94 -8.60
C TRP A 214 22.11 -18.29 -8.31
N PRO A 215 23.28 -18.76 -8.80
CA PRO A 215 24.55 -18.09 -8.51
C PRO A 215 24.62 -16.69 -9.13
N VAL A 216 24.02 -16.49 -10.31
CA VAL A 216 23.96 -15.19 -10.98
C VAL A 216 23.05 -14.25 -10.18
N ARG A 217 21.87 -14.72 -9.79
CA ARG A 217 20.96 -13.93 -8.93
C ARG A 217 21.61 -13.55 -7.60
N LEU A 218 22.34 -14.48 -6.98
CA LEU A 218 23.06 -14.19 -5.74
C LEU A 218 24.12 -13.11 -5.97
N LEU A 219 24.86 -13.17 -7.08
CA LEU A 219 25.85 -12.14 -7.43
C LEU A 219 25.21 -10.76 -7.63
N GLU A 220 24.09 -10.69 -8.37
CA GLU A 220 23.34 -9.45 -8.60
C GLU A 220 22.89 -8.82 -7.28
N GLU A 221 22.33 -9.63 -6.38
CA GLU A 221 21.87 -9.18 -5.07
C GLU A 221 23.03 -8.80 -4.13
N CYS A 222 24.15 -9.53 -4.19
CA CYS A 222 25.39 -9.15 -3.49
C CYS A 222 25.93 -7.81 -4.01
N ALA A 223 25.89 -7.56 -5.31
CA ALA A 223 26.34 -6.31 -5.92
C ALA A 223 25.45 -5.13 -5.48
N LEU A 224 24.14 -5.32 -5.43
CA LEU A 224 23.20 -4.32 -4.90
C LEU A 224 23.46 -4.05 -3.41
N LEU A 225 23.68 -5.08 -2.59
CA LEU A 225 24.01 -4.91 -1.18
C LEU A 225 25.34 -4.19 -0.99
N HIS A 226 26.38 -4.56 -1.74
CA HIS A 226 27.67 -3.89 -1.72
C HIS A 226 27.54 -2.41 -2.16
N LEU A 227 26.72 -2.12 -3.17
CA LEU A 227 26.46 -0.73 -3.57
C LEU A 227 25.83 0.08 -2.43
N LEU A 228 24.88 -0.51 -1.68
CA LEU A 228 24.24 0.16 -0.53
C LEU A 228 25.23 0.41 0.60
N ASP A 229 26.07 -0.59 0.86
CA ASP A 229 27.13 -0.52 1.83
C ASP A 229 28.14 0.60 1.50
N GLN A 230 28.63 0.65 0.26
CA GLN A 230 29.49 1.75 -0.22
C GLN A 230 28.78 3.10 -0.19
N GLY A 231 27.49 3.14 -0.50
CA GLY A 231 26.66 4.34 -0.39
C GLY A 231 26.64 4.87 1.05
N TRP A 232 26.54 4.00 2.05
CA TRP A 232 26.59 4.37 3.46
C TRP A 232 27.97 4.87 3.89
N LEU A 233 29.03 4.13 3.55
CA LEU A 233 30.41 4.45 3.92
C LEU A 233 30.88 5.77 3.28
N ARG A 234 30.34 6.13 2.11
CA ARG A 234 30.70 7.34 1.36
C ARG A 234 29.60 8.40 1.38
N ARG A 235 28.61 8.29 2.28
CA ARG A 235 27.38 9.13 2.30
C ARG A 235 27.65 10.63 2.28
N GLU A 236 28.74 11.08 2.90
CA GLU A 236 29.12 12.50 2.99
C GLU A 236 29.52 13.11 1.64
N ARG A 237 29.80 12.27 0.63
CA ARG A 237 30.12 12.67 -0.74
C ARG A 237 28.93 12.59 -1.69
N LEU A 238 27.78 12.09 -1.22
CA LEU A 238 26.59 11.91 -2.05
C LEU A 238 25.75 13.19 -2.08
N PRO A 239 25.04 13.47 -3.18
CA PRO A 239 23.96 14.46 -3.17
C PRO A 239 22.96 14.14 -2.06
N GLU A 240 22.43 15.17 -1.39
CA GLU A 240 21.57 15.02 -0.20
C GLU A 240 20.38 14.08 -0.45
N GLY A 241 19.76 14.14 -1.63
CA GLY A 241 18.66 13.26 -2.01
C GLY A 241 19.04 11.77 -2.04
N LEU A 242 20.22 11.43 -2.56
CA LEU A 242 20.74 10.06 -2.58
C LEU A 242 21.24 9.63 -1.19
N ALA A 243 21.84 10.55 -0.42
CA ALA A 243 22.23 10.29 0.96
C ALA A 243 21.00 9.97 1.84
N ALA A 244 19.87 10.64 1.61
CA ALA A 244 18.59 10.33 2.25
C ALA A 244 18.06 8.94 1.85
N THR A 245 18.11 8.61 0.56
CA THR A 245 17.77 7.26 0.06
C THR A 245 18.59 6.17 0.74
N VAL A 246 19.92 6.35 0.82
CA VAL A 246 20.84 5.43 1.52
C VAL A 246 20.47 5.28 2.99
N ARG A 247 20.25 6.39 3.72
CA ARG A 247 19.83 6.36 5.13
C ARG A 247 18.54 5.55 5.32
N SER A 248 17.54 5.78 4.47
CA SER A 248 16.28 5.04 4.53
C SER A 248 16.48 3.55 4.24
N ARG A 249 17.28 3.18 3.24
CA ARG A 249 17.50 1.79 2.83
C ARG A 249 18.34 1.00 3.84
N VAL A 250 19.24 1.65 4.57
CA VAL A 250 19.97 1.05 5.70
C VAL A 250 19.06 0.81 6.92
N GLY A 251 17.90 1.49 6.98
CA GLY A 251 16.89 1.31 8.02
C GLY A 251 16.88 2.41 9.07
N LEU A 252 17.48 3.57 8.80
CA LEU A 252 17.35 4.71 9.72
C LEU A 252 15.92 5.27 9.64
N PRO A 253 15.31 5.60 10.79
CA PRO A 253 14.00 6.21 10.80
C PRO A 253 14.05 7.60 10.15
N SER A 254 13.04 7.89 9.33
CA SER A 254 12.82 9.20 8.71
C SER A 254 11.40 9.67 9.02
N SER A 255 11.25 10.98 9.14
CA SER A 255 9.97 11.69 9.27
C SER A 255 9.58 12.29 7.93
N ALA A 256 8.28 12.41 7.69
CA ALA A 256 7.74 13.05 6.50
C ALA A 256 7.65 14.56 6.71
N ASP A 257 8.81 15.23 6.72
CA ASP A 257 8.91 16.67 7.03
C ASP A 257 8.84 17.55 5.77
N GLY A 258 8.53 16.97 4.60
CA GLY A 258 8.27 17.73 3.40
C GLY A 258 7.06 18.66 3.57
N PRO A 259 7.01 19.81 2.86
CA PRO A 259 5.87 20.71 2.93
C PRO A 259 4.58 19.95 2.56
N PRO A 260 3.51 20.06 3.37
CA PRO A 260 2.27 19.36 3.08
C PRO A 260 1.69 19.88 1.76
N VAL A 261 1.29 18.94 0.90
CA VAL A 261 0.61 19.23 -0.36
C VAL A 261 -0.82 18.77 -0.25
N ARG A 262 -1.75 19.72 -0.15
CA ARG A 262 -3.18 19.45 -0.32
C ARG A 262 -3.47 19.21 -1.80
N ASP A 263 -4.16 18.12 -2.09
CA ASP A 263 -4.61 17.76 -3.44
C ASP A 263 -5.86 16.87 -3.33
N ARG A 264 -6.49 16.62 -4.47
CA ARG A 264 -7.47 15.55 -4.64
C ARG A 264 -6.76 14.28 -5.11
N TRP A 265 -6.53 13.39 -4.17
CA TRP A 265 -5.81 12.14 -4.35
C TRP A 265 -6.74 11.01 -4.78
N LEU A 266 -6.68 10.61 -6.05
CA LEU A 266 -7.34 9.41 -6.55
C LEU A 266 -6.64 8.15 -6.03
N VAL A 267 -7.39 7.25 -5.42
CA VAL A 267 -6.91 5.95 -4.96
C VAL A 267 -6.83 4.96 -6.12
N LEU A 268 -5.60 4.62 -6.50
CA LEU A 268 -5.31 3.79 -7.66
C LEU A 268 -5.22 2.31 -7.33
N ALA A 269 -4.62 1.94 -6.21
CA ALA A 269 -4.46 0.56 -5.80
C ALA A 269 -4.31 0.45 -4.28
N GLN A 270 -4.82 -0.65 -3.70
CA GLN A 270 -4.59 -1.02 -2.31
C GLN A 270 -4.31 -2.52 -2.24
N TYR A 271 -3.19 -2.90 -1.61
CA TYR A 271 -2.86 -4.31 -1.38
C TYR A 271 -1.95 -4.49 -0.16
N ASP A 272 -2.03 -5.67 0.43
CA ASP A 272 -1.30 -6.01 1.63
C ASP A 272 -0.17 -6.99 1.30
N THR A 273 1.01 -6.72 1.87
CA THR A 273 2.15 -7.63 1.89
C THR A 273 2.40 -8.03 3.33
N ALA A 274 2.45 -9.33 3.61
CA ALA A 274 2.65 -9.85 4.97
C ALA A 274 4.02 -10.52 5.11
N ASP A 275 4.70 -10.25 6.20
CA ASP A 275 5.80 -11.08 6.72
C ASP A 275 5.36 -11.77 8.04
N SER A 276 6.26 -12.52 8.67
CA SER A 276 5.95 -13.28 9.89
C SER A 276 5.56 -12.43 11.11
N ARG A 277 5.80 -11.11 11.10
CA ARG A 277 5.60 -10.20 12.24
C ARG A 277 4.68 -9.01 11.92
N LEU A 278 4.59 -8.63 10.64
CA LEU A 278 4.03 -7.37 10.19
C LEU A 278 3.23 -7.54 8.89
N THR A 279 2.03 -6.96 8.86
CA THR A 279 1.29 -6.74 7.60
C THR A 279 1.47 -5.29 7.19
N THR A 280 1.96 -5.07 5.97
CA THR A 280 2.12 -3.74 5.38
C THR A 280 1.10 -3.57 4.27
N ARG A 281 0.24 -2.56 4.40
CA ARG A 281 -0.65 -2.11 3.34
C ARG A 281 0.01 -1.02 2.52
N ARG A 282 -0.02 -1.21 1.20
CA ARG A 282 0.44 -0.25 0.19
C ARG A 282 -0.78 0.38 -0.46
N VAL A 283 -0.86 1.71 -0.44
CA VAL A 283 -1.92 2.47 -1.12
C VAL A 283 -1.28 3.44 -2.10
N TRP A 284 -1.54 3.23 -3.39
CA TRP A 284 -1.09 4.13 -4.45
C TRP A 284 -2.14 5.22 -4.69
N LEU A 285 -1.70 6.47 -4.70
CA LEU A 285 -2.51 7.65 -4.88
C LEU A 285 -2.00 8.48 -6.08
N TYR A 286 -2.91 9.16 -6.77
CA TYR A 286 -2.56 10.16 -7.79
C TYR A 286 -3.26 11.49 -7.51
N GLY A 287 -2.47 12.54 -7.31
CA GLY A 287 -2.98 13.90 -7.13
C GLY A 287 -3.36 14.52 -8.46
N THR A 288 -4.62 14.91 -8.63
CA THR A 288 -5.10 15.45 -9.91
C THR A 288 -4.54 16.84 -10.21
N ASP A 289 -4.27 17.63 -9.18
CA ASP A 289 -3.83 19.01 -9.33
C ASP A 289 -2.29 19.09 -9.38
N SER A 290 -1.61 18.37 -8.49
CA SER A 290 -0.15 18.29 -8.45
C SER A 290 0.44 17.39 -9.54
N ARG A 291 -0.38 16.51 -10.14
CA ARG A 291 0.02 15.45 -11.07
C ARG A 291 1.09 14.51 -10.51
N ARG A 292 1.11 14.31 -9.20
CA ARG A 292 2.07 13.44 -8.51
C ARG A 292 1.46 12.10 -8.16
N THR A 293 2.28 11.05 -8.24
CA THR A 293 1.93 9.73 -7.70
C THR A 293 2.59 9.56 -6.34
N ALA A 294 1.82 9.17 -5.34
CA ALA A 294 2.28 8.98 -3.97
C ALA A 294 1.95 7.56 -3.47
N LEU A 295 2.78 7.05 -2.56
CA LEU A 295 2.60 5.77 -1.89
C LEU A 295 2.43 6.00 -0.39
N LEU A 296 1.28 5.60 0.13
CA LEU A 296 1.07 5.49 1.57
C LEU A 296 1.39 4.08 2.03
N LEU A 297 2.08 3.98 3.17
CA LEU A 297 2.32 2.73 3.87
C LEU A 297 1.57 2.74 5.19
N SER A 298 0.78 1.71 5.44
CA SER A 298 0.11 1.49 6.72
C SER A 298 0.52 0.12 7.27
N TYR A 299 0.69 0.04 8.58
CA TYR A 299 1.32 -1.10 9.24
C TYR A 299 0.35 -1.71 10.25
N GLY A 300 0.20 -3.03 10.21
CA GLY A 300 -0.62 -3.82 11.13
C GLY A 300 0.24 -4.84 11.87
N ALA A 301 0.34 -4.70 13.20
CA ALA A 301 1.11 -5.62 14.03
C ALA A 301 0.34 -6.92 14.34
N ALA A 302 1.04 -8.06 14.37
CA ALA A 302 0.55 -9.33 14.90
C ALA A 302 -0.83 -9.76 14.35
N GLY A 303 -0.96 -9.80 13.01
CA GLY A 303 -2.19 -10.24 12.33
C GLY A 303 -3.36 -9.25 12.41
N ARG A 304 -3.15 -8.03 12.92
CA ARG A 304 -4.13 -6.95 12.81
C ARG A 304 -4.07 -6.32 11.42
N ALA A 305 -5.24 -5.97 10.88
CA ALA A 305 -5.32 -5.22 9.64
C ALA A 305 -4.73 -3.81 9.80
N PRO A 306 -4.01 -3.30 8.80
CA PRO A 306 -3.53 -1.92 8.78
C PRO A 306 -4.68 -0.91 8.86
N GLU A 307 -4.45 0.21 9.55
CA GLU A 307 -5.49 1.20 9.89
C GLU A 307 -6.04 1.94 8.67
N ILE A 308 -5.20 2.25 7.69
CA ILE A 308 -5.63 2.98 6.49
C ILE A 308 -6.39 2.03 5.58
N ALA A 309 -7.68 2.30 5.37
CA ALA A 309 -8.50 1.63 4.37
C ALA A 309 -9.04 2.67 3.39
N LEU A 310 -8.44 2.71 2.21
CA LEU A 310 -8.79 3.60 1.11
C LEU A 310 -9.13 2.72 -0.10
N PRO A 311 -10.42 2.43 -0.34
CA PRO A 311 -10.84 1.66 -1.51
C PRO A 311 -10.46 2.32 -2.84
N VAL A 312 -10.14 1.49 -3.83
CA VAL A 312 -9.82 1.91 -5.20
C VAL A 312 -11.01 2.62 -5.86
N GLY A 313 -10.74 3.65 -6.67
CA GLY A 313 -11.78 4.41 -7.37
C GLY A 313 -12.42 5.54 -6.55
N LEU A 314 -11.97 5.76 -5.32
CA LEU A 314 -12.32 6.92 -4.52
C LEU A 314 -11.27 8.04 -4.68
N ALA A 315 -11.70 9.29 -4.48
CA ALA A 315 -10.85 10.46 -4.37
C ALA A 315 -10.88 11.00 -2.95
N LEU A 316 -9.70 11.30 -2.41
CA LEU A 316 -9.47 11.81 -1.07
C LEU A 316 -8.96 13.27 -1.14
N ASP A 317 -9.65 14.21 -0.51
CA ASP A 317 -9.15 15.58 -0.29
C ASP A 317 -8.32 15.62 0.99
N ALA A 318 -7.00 15.63 0.84
CA ALA A 318 -6.08 15.53 1.96
C ALA A 318 -4.71 16.14 1.67
N GLU A 319 -3.98 16.44 2.74
CA GLU A 319 -2.57 16.78 2.67
C GLU A 319 -1.71 15.53 2.67
N LEU A 320 -0.70 15.51 1.81
CA LEU A 320 0.39 14.54 1.87
C LEU A 320 1.73 15.23 2.06
N SER A 321 2.55 14.73 2.99
CA SER A 321 3.92 15.18 3.19
C SER A 321 4.89 14.11 2.70
N ALA A 322 5.86 14.51 1.87
CA ALA A 322 6.85 13.58 1.31
C ALA A 322 7.89 13.16 2.35
N TYR A 323 8.35 11.91 2.26
CA TYR A 323 9.56 11.48 2.96
C TYR A 323 10.82 11.97 2.21
N PRO A 324 11.94 12.20 2.93
CA PRO A 324 13.23 12.47 2.30
C PRO A 324 13.69 11.31 1.42
N GLY A 325 14.30 11.64 0.28
CA GLY A 325 14.81 10.67 -0.70
C GLY A 325 14.50 11.13 -2.11
N ALA A 326 15.51 11.19 -2.98
CA ALA A 326 15.29 11.57 -4.37
C ALA A 326 14.42 10.51 -5.08
N GLY A 327 13.38 10.96 -5.79
CA GLY A 327 12.52 10.09 -6.59
C GLY A 327 11.62 9.12 -5.80
N GLN A 328 11.62 9.15 -4.46
CA GLN A 328 10.80 8.24 -3.68
C GLN A 328 9.33 8.69 -3.63
N PRO A 329 8.36 7.82 -3.98
CA PRO A 329 6.94 8.19 -3.98
C PRO A 329 6.32 8.20 -2.58
N ARG A 330 7.07 7.79 -1.55
CA ARG A 330 6.53 7.59 -0.20
C ARG A 330 6.08 8.91 0.41
N ALA A 331 4.86 8.92 0.95
CA ALA A 331 4.30 10.05 1.67
C ALA A 331 3.61 9.63 2.98
N ALA A 332 3.48 10.58 3.90
CA ALA A 332 2.62 10.47 5.07
C ALA A 332 1.31 11.19 4.81
N LEU A 333 0.21 10.62 5.31
CA LEU A 333 -1.11 11.20 5.22
C LEU A 333 -1.31 12.20 6.36
N GLY A 334 -1.53 13.46 6.01
CA GLY A 334 -1.82 14.56 6.91
C GLY A 334 -3.32 14.76 7.13
N GLU A 335 -3.74 16.03 7.23
CA GLU A 335 -5.14 16.39 7.43
C GLU A 335 -6.00 15.95 6.23
N ARG A 336 -7.23 15.52 6.53
CA ARG A 336 -8.23 15.18 5.53
C ARG A 336 -9.39 16.14 5.66
N PHE A 337 -9.73 16.79 4.56
CA PHE A 337 -10.70 17.90 4.56
C PHE A 337 -12.11 17.44 4.20
N ALA A 338 -12.25 16.27 3.58
CA ALA A 338 -13.53 15.69 3.22
C ALA A 338 -13.49 14.15 3.23
N PRO A 339 -14.65 13.48 3.33
CA PRO A 339 -14.74 12.04 3.18
C PRO A 339 -14.35 11.60 1.76
N PRO A 340 -13.79 10.39 1.60
CA PRO A 340 -13.50 9.85 0.27
C PRO A 340 -14.78 9.72 -0.57
N VAL A 341 -14.75 10.23 -1.81
CA VAL A 341 -15.89 10.20 -2.73
C VAL A 341 -15.54 9.47 -4.03
N PRO A 342 -16.46 8.73 -4.66
CA PRO A 342 -16.24 8.14 -5.97
C PRO A 342 -15.81 9.19 -7.00
N THR A 343 -14.93 8.79 -7.92
CA THR A 343 -14.42 9.68 -8.97
C THR A 343 -14.32 8.96 -10.31
N ALA A 344 -14.61 9.70 -11.38
CA ALA A 344 -14.37 9.27 -12.75
C ALA A 344 -12.99 9.72 -13.28
N ALA A 345 -12.22 10.45 -12.47
CA ALA A 345 -10.88 10.90 -12.85
C ALA A 345 -9.95 9.70 -13.08
N ARG A 346 -9.05 9.83 -14.05
CA ARG A 346 -8.03 8.83 -14.39
C ARG A 346 -6.68 9.52 -14.50
N PRO A 347 -5.57 8.90 -14.07
CA PRO A 347 -4.26 9.47 -14.32
C PRO A 347 -3.98 9.55 -15.83
N PRO A 348 -3.20 10.54 -16.28
CA PRO A 348 -2.71 10.58 -17.65
C PRO A 348 -1.88 9.32 -17.94
N GLY A 349 -2.12 8.73 -19.12
CA GLY A 349 -1.40 7.53 -19.55
C GLY A 349 -0.07 7.86 -20.23
N THR A 350 0.76 6.83 -20.38
CA THR A 350 2.02 6.86 -21.16
C THR A 350 2.17 5.57 -21.97
N THR A 351 3.11 5.55 -22.91
CA THR A 351 3.42 4.35 -23.72
C THR A 351 4.30 3.38 -22.94
N THR A 352 4.34 2.12 -23.39
CA THR A 352 5.22 1.07 -22.83
C THR A 352 6.70 1.48 -22.89
N ALA A 353 7.17 2.05 -24.01
CA ALA A 353 8.53 2.54 -24.16
C ALA A 353 8.89 3.66 -23.15
N ARG A 354 7.98 4.62 -22.94
CA ARG A 354 8.18 5.69 -21.96
C ARG A 354 8.14 5.18 -20.52
N ALA A 355 7.40 4.10 -20.25
CA ALA A 355 7.39 3.47 -18.93
C ALA A 355 8.76 2.90 -18.57
N VAL A 356 9.42 2.20 -19.51
CA VAL A 356 10.79 1.67 -19.31
C VAL A 356 11.80 2.79 -19.20
N ALA A 357 11.69 3.84 -20.03
CA ALA A 357 12.56 5.01 -19.94
C ALA A 357 12.46 5.67 -18.55
N ARG A 358 11.23 5.84 -18.03
CA ARG A 358 10.98 6.39 -16.70
C ARG A 358 11.60 5.52 -15.59
N TYR A 359 11.56 4.20 -15.73
CA TYR A 359 12.25 3.30 -14.80
C TYR A 359 13.77 3.53 -14.83
N GLY A 360 14.37 3.56 -16.03
CA GLY A 360 15.80 3.82 -16.21
C GLY A 360 16.27 5.19 -15.70
N GLU A 361 15.43 6.21 -15.83
CA GLU A 361 15.68 7.55 -15.26
C GLU A 361 15.65 7.51 -13.72
N ALA A 362 14.64 6.86 -13.13
CA ALA A 362 14.51 6.76 -11.68
C ALA A 362 15.67 6.02 -11.01
N LEU A 363 16.30 5.06 -11.70
CA LEU A 363 17.50 4.37 -11.21
C LEU A 363 18.70 5.30 -10.99
N ARG A 364 18.71 6.50 -11.59
CA ARG A 364 19.77 7.50 -11.35
C ARG A 364 19.64 8.14 -9.96
N ASP A 365 18.41 8.24 -9.46
CA ASP A 365 18.09 8.81 -8.14
C ASP A 365 18.09 7.75 -7.04
N ASP A 366 17.67 6.53 -7.37
CA ASP A 366 17.63 5.38 -6.47
C ASP A 366 18.05 4.09 -7.21
N PRO A 367 19.35 3.71 -7.18
CA PRO A 367 19.88 2.55 -7.91
C PRO A 367 19.31 1.19 -7.52
N TRP A 368 18.67 1.09 -6.36
CA TRP A 368 18.12 -0.16 -5.83
C TRP A 368 16.60 -0.23 -6.00
N LEU A 369 16.01 0.65 -6.83
CA LEU A 369 14.58 0.71 -7.04
C LEU A 369 14.10 -0.48 -7.89
N ASP A 370 13.16 -1.25 -7.36
CA ASP A 370 12.63 -2.42 -8.07
C ASP A 370 11.69 -2.03 -9.21
N SER A 371 10.93 -0.95 -9.02
CA SER A 371 9.92 -0.48 -9.96
C SER A 371 9.50 0.98 -9.73
N VAL A 372 8.88 1.59 -10.74
CA VAL A 372 8.23 2.90 -10.69
C VAL A 372 6.73 2.79 -10.96
N PRO A 373 5.89 3.66 -10.35
CA PRO A 373 4.47 3.68 -10.65
C PRO A 373 4.22 4.29 -12.03
N VAL A 374 3.45 3.58 -12.86
CA VAL A 374 3.14 3.99 -14.23
C VAL A 374 1.67 3.72 -14.55
N THR A 375 1.04 4.67 -15.26
CA THR A 375 -0.23 4.44 -15.94
C THR A 375 0.04 4.28 -17.43
N LEU A 376 -0.11 3.07 -17.95
CA LEU A 376 -0.06 2.79 -19.38
C LEU A 376 -1.38 3.20 -20.03
N ASP A 377 -1.29 3.86 -21.18
CA ASP A 377 -2.45 4.15 -22.00
C ASP A 377 -2.63 3.11 -23.10
N ARG A 378 -3.89 2.81 -23.43
CA ARG A 378 -4.29 2.01 -24.60
C ARG A 378 -3.42 0.76 -24.79
N VAL A 379 -3.31 -0.10 -23.77
CA VAL A 379 -2.60 -1.38 -23.88
C VAL A 379 -3.57 -2.55 -23.96
N VAL A 380 -3.18 -3.60 -24.67
CA VAL A 380 -3.96 -4.85 -24.77
C VAL A 380 -3.19 -5.98 -24.06
N PRO A 381 -3.78 -6.66 -23.07
CA PRO A 381 -3.19 -7.88 -22.51
C PRO A 381 -3.24 -8.99 -23.58
N VAL A 382 -2.07 -9.48 -23.98
CA VAL A 382 -1.94 -10.55 -24.97
C VAL A 382 -1.07 -11.69 -24.44
N PRO A 383 -1.36 -12.95 -24.79
CA PRO A 383 -0.47 -14.07 -24.50
C PRO A 383 0.90 -13.90 -25.18
N ASP A 384 1.96 -14.37 -24.54
CA ASP A 384 3.33 -14.40 -25.08
C ASP A 384 4.03 -15.70 -24.69
N GLY A 385 3.95 -16.72 -25.55
CA GLY A 385 4.34 -18.08 -25.21
C GLY A 385 3.56 -18.59 -24.00
N ASP A 386 4.26 -19.02 -22.94
CA ASP A 386 3.65 -19.38 -21.66
C ASP A 386 3.30 -18.16 -20.79
N GLY A 387 3.71 -16.96 -21.21
CA GLY A 387 3.58 -15.68 -20.52
C GLY A 387 2.41 -14.81 -20.97
N TRP A 388 2.40 -13.59 -20.45
CA TRP A 388 1.48 -12.53 -20.80
C TRP A 388 2.26 -11.23 -20.90
N GLN A 389 1.83 -10.34 -21.77
CA GLN A 389 2.39 -9.01 -21.94
C GLN A 389 1.29 -7.96 -22.15
N LEU A 390 1.61 -6.70 -21.87
CA LEU A 390 0.78 -5.55 -22.20
C LEU A 390 1.36 -4.92 -23.47
N ALA A 391 0.71 -5.18 -24.60
CA ALA A 391 1.11 -4.63 -25.90
C ALA A 391 0.53 -3.22 -26.08
N ASP A 392 1.36 -2.27 -26.52
CA ASP A 392 0.90 -0.94 -26.90
C ASP A 392 0.00 -1.06 -28.15
N ALA A 393 -1.24 -0.58 -28.07
CA ALA A 393 -2.19 -0.71 -29.18
C ALA A 393 -1.81 0.18 -30.38
N ASP A 394 -1.02 1.23 -30.14
CA ASP A 394 -0.65 2.21 -31.16
C ASP A 394 0.84 2.09 -31.56
N GLY A 395 1.55 1.06 -31.06
CA GLY A 395 2.98 0.84 -31.29
C GLY A 395 3.36 -0.63 -31.47
N ASP A 396 4.66 -0.89 -31.57
CA ASP A 396 5.27 -2.22 -31.77
C ASP A 396 5.96 -2.77 -30.50
N THR A 397 5.70 -2.15 -29.36
CA THR A 397 6.36 -2.46 -28.09
C THR A 397 5.39 -3.04 -27.07
N ALA A 398 5.87 -3.97 -26.25
CA ALA A 398 5.08 -4.60 -25.20
C ALA A 398 5.92 -4.75 -23.92
N LEU A 399 5.24 -4.78 -22.76
CA LEU A 399 5.87 -5.06 -21.47
C LEU A 399 5.45 -6.43 -20.94
N PRO A 400 6.38 -7.32 -20.58
CA PRO A 400 6.02 -8.59 -19.98
C PRO A 400 5.31 -8.37 -18.65
N VAL A 401 4.24 -9.12 -18.39
CA VAL A 401 3.56 -9.15 -17.10
C VAL A 401 4.38 -10.00 -16.13
N THR A 402 4.66 -9.47 -14.94
CA THR A 402 5.52 -10.15 -13.97
C THR A 402 5.00 -11.55 -13.60
N PRO A 403 5.88 -12.52 -13.29
CA PRO A 403 5.46 -13.86 -12.87
C PRO A 403 4.50 -13.84 -11.67
N ALA A 404 4.74 -12.94 -10.71
CA ALA A 404 3.89 -12.78 -9.54
C ALA A 404 2.50 -12.23 -9.86
N ALA A 405 2.34 -11.39 -10.89
CA ALA A 405 1.03 -10.93 -11.34
C ALA A 405 0.29 -12.01 -12.14
N ARG A 406 1.01 -12.83 -12.91
CA ARG A 406 0.44 -13.95 -13.69
C ARG A 406 -0.21 -15.03 -12.81
N SER A 407 0.28 -15.23 -11.59
CA SER A 407 -0.30 -16.20 -10.66
C SER A 407 -1.51 -15.68 -9.88
N ARG A 408 -1.88 -14.39 -10.05
CA ARG A 408 -3.00 -13.78 -9.35
C ARG A 408 -4.28 -13.75 -10.20
N PRO A 409 -5.47 -13.79 -9.59
CA PRO A 409 -6.75 -13.65 -10.30
C PRO A 409 -6.90 -12.34 -11.07
N GLY A 410 -6.15 -11.30 -10.69
CA GLY A 410 -6.17 -9.98 -11.32
C GLY A 410 -5.88 -10.00 -12.82
N LEU A 411 -5.01 -10.90 -13.30
CA LEU A 411 -4.75 -11.04 -14.73
C LEU A 411 -6.02 -11.38 -15.51
N TRP A 412 -6.84 -12.32 -15.00
CA TRP A 412 -8.08 -12.73 -15.67
C TRP A 412 -9.14 -11.63 -15.64
N ARG A 413 -9.18 -10.82 -14.57
CA ARG A 413 -10.01 -9.61 -14.52
C ARG A 413 -9.59 -8.60 -15.59
N LEU A 414 -8.29 -8.38 -15.77
CA LEU A 414 -7.74 -7.50 -16.79
C LEU A 414 -8.08 -7.99 -18.21
N VAL A 415 -7.91 -9.28 -18.48
CA VAL A 415 -8.23 -9.89 -19.78
C VAL A 415 -9.73 -9.78 -20.07
N ALA A 416 -10.58 -10.06 -19.08
CA ALA A 416 -12.04 -9.94 -19.23
C ALA A 416 -12.48 -8.48 -19.45
N LEU A 417 -11.87 -7.53 -18.76
CA LEU A 417 -12.13 -6.10 -18.94
C LEU A 417 -11.72 -5.62 -20.33
N SER A 418 -10.57 -6.09 -20.83
CA SER A 418 -10.09 -5.75 -22.16
C SER A 418 -10.96 -6.39 -23.24
N GLY A 419 -11.32 -7.66 -23.13
CA GLY A 419 -12.05 -8.36 -24.20
C GLY A 419 -11.34 -8.32 -25.57
N GLY A 420 -10.03 -8.05 -25.60
CA GLY A 420 -9.23 -7.84 -26.80
C GLY A 420 -9.15 -6.39 -27.29
N VAL A 421 -9.84 -5.43 -26.65
CA VAL A 421 -9.71 -4.00 -26.95
C VAL A 421 -8.75 -3.30 -25.98
N PRO A 422 -8.18 -2.13 -26.36
CA PRO A 422 -7.26 -1.39 -25.51
C PRO A 422 -7.86 -1.01 -24.15
N VAL A 423 -7.04 -1.01 -23.11
CA VAL A 423 -7.41 -0.57 -21.76
C VAL A 423 -6.35 0.35 -21.19
N LYS A 424 -6.74 1.18 -20.21
CA LYS A 424 -5.78 1.96 -19.41
C LYS A 424 -5.42 1.16 -18.17
N VAL A 425 -4.13 1.02 -17.87
CA VAL A 425 -3.65 0.17 -16.77
C VAL A 425 -2.68 0.93 -15.89
N PHE A 426 -2.97 1.02 -14.60
CA PHE A 426 -2.01 1.48 -13.59
C PHE A 426 -1.29 0.29 -12.96
N GLY A 427 0.01 0.41 -12.75
CA GLY A 427 0.84 -0.63 -12.16
C GLY A 427 2.26 -0.18 -11.84
N GLU A 428 3.08 -1.15 -11.47
CA GLU A 428 4.49 -0.98 -11.15
C GLU A 428 5.34 -1.50 -12.33
N CYS A 429 6.16 -0.64 -12.95
CA CYS A 429 7.05 -0.97 -14.05
C CYS A 429 8.49 -1.09 -13.53
N GLY A 430 9.11 -2.25 -13.69
CA GLY A 430 10.45 -2.53 -13.17
C GLY A 430 11.25 -3.48 -14.05
N HIS A 431 12.41 -3.90 -13.55
CA HIS A 431 13.32 -4.79 -14.28
C HIS A 431 12.73 -6.18 -14.61
N GLN A 432 11.73 -6.63 -13.84
CA GLN A 432 11.02 -7.90 -14.08
C GLN A 432 9.81 -7.77 -15.01
N GLY A 433 9.51 -6.56 -15.49
CA GLY A 433 8.33 -6.26 -16.29
C GLY A 433 7.32 -5.38 -15.55
N PHE A 434 6.05 -5.55 -15.90
CA PHE A 434 4.94 -4.74 -15.41
C PHE A 434 4.01 -5.53 -14.49
N THR A 435 3.75 -5.03 -13.29
CA THR A 435 2.77 -5.58 -12.36
C THR A 435 1.50 -4.72 -12.43
N PRO A 436 0.44 -5.17 -13.13
CA PRO A 436 -0.82 -4.44 -13.20
C PRO A 436 -1.55 -4.47 -11.85
N LEU A 437 -2.01 -3.30 -11.39
CA LEU A 437 -2.66 -3.12 -10.08
C LEU A 437 -4.10 -2.61 -10.19
N ALA A 438 -4.40 -1.78 -11.19
CA ALA A 438 -5.75 -1.34 -11.52
C ALA A 438 -5.90 -1.09 -13.02
N ALA A 439 -7.13 -1.22 -13.52
CA ALA A 439 -7.42 -0.96 -14.93
C ALA A 439 -8.76 -0.24 -15.12
N TRP A 440 -8.88 0.44 -16.26
CA TRP A 440 -10.09 1.08 -16.74
C TRP A 440 -10.37 0.64 -18.18
N PRO A 441 -11.64 0.49 -18.57
CA PRO A 441 -11.98 0.33 -19.99
C PRO A 441 -11.58 1.58 -20.78
N GLU A 442 -11.39 1.44 -22.10
CA GLU A 442 -11.09 2.55 -23.00
C GLU A 442 -12.13 3.68 -22.89
N GLY A 443 -13.41 3.31 -22.93
CA GLY A 443 -14.53 4.22 -22.76
C GLY A 443 -14.81 4.60 -21.29
N PRO A 444 -15.94 5.29 -21.03
CA PRO A 444 -16.40 5.57 -19.66
C PRO A 444 -16.54 4.27 -18.85
N GLY A 445 -16.12 4.32 -17.59
CA GLY A 445 -16.15 3.16 -16.71
C GLY A 445 -15.31 3.35 -15.45
N GLU A 446 -15.65 2.58 -14.43
CA GLU A 446 -15.02 2.62 -13.11
C GLU A 446 -13.66 1.92 -13.10
N ALA A 447 -12.88 2.18 -12.05
CA ALA A 447 -11.61 1.49 -11.82
C ALA A 447 -11.86 0.04 -11.38
N VAL A 448 -11.24 -0.92 -12.05
CA VAL A 448 -11.22 -2.33 -11.64
C VAL A 448 -9.93 -2.60 -10.88
N SER A 449 -10.05 -3.06 -9.63
CA SER A 449 -8.91 -3.50 -8.83
C SER A 449 -8.40 -4.87 -9.30
N LEU A 450 -7.09 -4.98 -9.50
CA LEU A 450 -6.40 -6.20 -9.95
C LEU A 450 -5.56 -6.87 -8.83
N CYS A 451 -5.59 -6.31 -7.62
CA CYS A 451 -4.83 -6.79 -6.46
C CYS A 451 -5.46 -7.94 -5.69
#